data_AF-A0A1X2HS74-F1
#
_entry.id   AF-A0A1X2HS74-F1
#
_cell.length_a   1.000
_cell.length_b   1.000
_cell.length_c   1.000
_cell.angle_alpha   90.00
_cell.angle_beta   90.00
_cell.angle_gamma   90.00
#
_symmetry.space_group_name_H-M   'P 1'
#
loop_
_entity.id
_entity.type
_entity.pdbx_description
1 polymer ?
#
loop_
_entity_poly.entity_id
_entity_poly.type
_entity_poly.pdbx_seq_one_letter_code
_entity_poly.pdbx_strand_id
1 'polypeptide(L)'
;MKDHIPPPPVIHSAFKIAFKVVSHLFFREIKTTGEHLVPTNSPCIFIVGPHANQFVDGMVFLSNVPRHSYAIMASVSYNKPFIGHVGKILSAIPVVRPQDIVNRGAGRVSYEAPFVIRGEGTCFTEQVAPRDFILFGRNFKGHVARVISDTELHITHAIPTDDTCFYDYKIAPHVDQTAVYKEVHDYLNNNECITIFPEGGSHDRPEMLPLKAGFAVMALGAMAENPNLDLKIVPVGMNYFHPDKFRSRAVVSFAPPLSIGREDVEKFKKGGLSKREAVTKLMDQSDEAFKTVTTNAPDYDTLMVCHSRILIKEAHLLFL
;
A
#
# COMPACT_ATOMS: atom_id res chain seq x y z
N MET A 1 -11.22 -22.72 2.28
CA MET A 1 -9.91 -22.29 1.75
C MET A 1 -9.75 -22.99 0.42
N LYS A 2 -9.65 -22.25 -0.69
CA LYS A 2 -9.18 -22.85 -1.93
C LYS A 2 -7.68 -23.05 -1.76
N ASP A 3 -7.19 -24.25 -1.99
CA ASP A 3 -5.74 -24.48 -2.12
C ASP A 3 -5.27 -23.59 -3.27
N HIS A 4 -4.67 -22.45 -2.94
CA HIS A 4 -4.23 -21.47 -3.93
C HIS A 4 -2.91 -21.98 -4.48
N ILE A 5 -3.00 -22.89 -5.44
CA ILE A 5 -1.84 -23.42 -6.15
C ILE A 5 -1.27 -22.24 -6.96
N PRO A 6 -0.01 -21.83 -6.70
CA PRO A 6 0.61 -20.78 -7.48
C PRO A 6 0.66 -21.21 -8.96
N PRO A 7 0.41 -20.31 -9.91
CA PRO A 7 0.32 -20.69 -11.30
C PRO A 7 1.71 -21.16 -11.78
N PRO A 8 1.77 -22.06 -12.78
CA PRO A 8 3.03 -22.58 -13.26
C PRO A 8 4.02 -21.45 -13.63
N PRO A 9 5.34 -21.61 -13.38
CA PRO A 9 6.36 -20.60 -13.70
C PRO A 9 6.33 -20.10 -15.14
N VAL A 10 5.85 -20.94 -16.07
CA VAL A 10 5.66 -20.61 -17.48
C VAL A 10 4.62 -19.49 -17.68
N ILE A 11 3.54 -19.50 -16.91
CA ILE A 11 2.50 -18.47 -16.98
C ILE A 11 3.06 -17.11 -16.56
N HIS A 12 3.77 -17.06 -15.43
CA HIS A 12 4.42 -15.83 -14.98
C HIS A 12 5.43 -15.30 -16.01
N SER A 13 6.21 -16.20 -16.61
CA SER A 13 7.18 -15.84 -17.64
C SER A 13 6.51 -15.28 -18.89
N ALA A 14 5.40 -15.88 -19.34
CA ALA A 14 4.61 -15.39 -20.47
C ALA A 14 4.02 -14.00 -20.20
N PHE A 15 3.44 -13.77 -19.02
CA PHE A 15 2.94 -12.45 -18.62
C PHE A 15 4.05 -11.42 -18.46
N LYS A 16 5.21 -11.80 -17.92
CA LYS A 16 6.39 -10.93 -17.83
C LYS A 16 6.81 -10.44 -19.22
N ILE A 17 6.87 -11.35 -20.20
CA ILE A 17 7.18 -11.01 -21.61
C ILE A 17 6.08 -10.11 -22.20
N ALA A 18 4.81 -10.46 -22.02
CA ALA A 18 3.70 -9.66 -22.54
C ALA A 18 3.69 -8.24 -21.95
N PHE A 19 3.84 -8.10 -20.63
CA PHE A 19 3.96 -6.81 -19.96
C PHE A 19 5.20 -6.04 -20.39
N LYS A 20 6.32 -6.72 -20.67
CA LYS A 20 7.51 -6.08 -21.22
C LYS A 20 7.21 -5.50 -22.61
N VAL A 21 6.58 -6.25 -23.50
CA VAL A 21 6.19 -5.78 -24.84
C VAL A 21 5.27 -4.57 -24.75
N VAL A 22 4.20 -4.66 -23.95
CA VAL A 22 3.23 -3.56 -23.78
C VAL A 22 3.91 -2.32 -23.19
N SER A 23 4.75 -2.49 -22.17
CA SER A 23 5.48 -1.37 -21.56
C SER A 23 6.40 -0.66 -22.56
N HIS A 24 7.01 -1.38 -23.51
CA HIS A 24 7.86 -0.77 -24.56
C HIS A 24 7.08 -0.05 -25.67
N LEU A 25 5.75 -0.20 -25.71
CA LEU A 25 4.90 0.67 -26.52
C LEU A 25 4.83 2.07 -25.91
N PHE A 26 4.63 2.15 -24.59
CA PHE A 26 4.48 3.41 -23.84
C PHE A 26 5.82 4.09 -23.54
N PHE A 27 6.86 3.31 -23.26
CA PHE A 27 8.19 3.80 -22.90
C PHE A 27 9.19 3.42 -23.99
N ARG A 28 10.03 4.37 -24.41
CA ARG A 28 11.12 4.06 -25.35
C ARG A 28 12.20 3.20 -24.69
N GLU A 29 12.38 3.38 -23.38
CA GLU A 29 13.42 2.71 -22.61
C GLU A 29 12.96 2.57 -21.16
N ILE A 30 13.11 1.36 -20.62
CA ILE A 30 12.91 1.04 -19.21
C ILE A 30 14.20 0.44 -18.70
N LYS A 31 14.85 1.11 -17.75
CA LYS A 31 16.06 0.61 -17.10
C LYS A 31 15.75 0.17 -15.68
N THR A 32 16.65 -0.63 -15.15
CA THR A 32 16.60 -1.15 -13.80
C THR A 32 17.92 -0.91 -13.10
N THR A 33 17.88 -0.60 -11.81
CA THR A 33 19.07 -0.38 -10.99
C THR A 33 18.94 -1.13 -9.68
N GLY A 34 20.03 -1.71 -9.17
CA GLY A 34 20.02 -2.45 -7.89
C GLY A 34 19.34 -3.82 -7.92
N GLU A 35 19.02 -4.39 -9.09
CA GLU A 35 18.37 -5.71 -9.18
C GLU A 35 19.14 -6.83 -8.45
N HIS A 36 20.47 -6.75 -8.48
CA HIS A 36 21.38 -7.71 -7.82
C HIS A 36 21.28 -7.69 -6.29
N LEU A 37 20.64 -6.67 -5.71
CA LEU A 37 20.38 -6.55 -4.27
C LEU A 37 19.14 -7.32 -3.84
N VAL A 38 18.28 -7.74 -4.78
CA VAL A 38 17.04 -8.44 -4.47
C VAL A 38 17.35 -9.83 -3.90
N PRO A 39 16.84 -10.18 -2.71
CA PRO A 39 17.09 -11.48 -2.10
C PRO A 39 16.62 -12.64 -3.00
N THR A 40 17.49 -13.62 -3.20
CA THR A 40 17.19 -14.84 -3.97
C THR A 40 16.67 -15.98 -3.10
N ASN A 41 17.17 -16.08 -1.86
CA ASN A 41 16.91 -17.23 -0.98
C ASN A 41 15.97 -16.92 0.20
N SER A 42 15.65 -15.65 0.45
CA SER A 42 14.81 -15.21 1.56
C SER A 42 13.55 -14.53 1.02
N PRO A 43 12.36 -14.73 1.61
CA PRO A 43 11.13 -14.08 1.13
C PRO A 43 11.25 -12.57 1.30
N CYS A 44 10.58 -11.81 0.43
CA CYS A 44 10.55 -10.36 0.58
C CYS A 44 9.20 -9.73 0.25
N ILE A 45 8.94 -8.58 0.88
CA ILE A 45 7.87 -7.67 0.48
C ILE A 45 8.51 -6.52 -0.29
N PHE A 46 8.19 -6.43 -1.58
CA PHE A 46 8.48 -5.27 -2.41
C PHE A 46 7.47 -4.18 -2.08
N ILE A 47 7.95 -3.07 -1.53
CA ILE A 47 7.16 -1.85 -1.38
C ILE A 47 7.47 -0.95 -2.58
N VAL A 48 6.48 -0.67 -3.43
CA VAL A 48 6.69 -0.05 -4.75
C VAL A 48 6.00 1.31 -4.82
N GLY A 49 6.67 2.31 -5.37
CA GLY A 49 6.13 3.65 -5.54
C GLY A 49 7.13 4.65 -6.12
N PRO A 50 6.75 5.90 -6.40
CA PRO A 50 5.39 6.44 -6.24
C PRO A 50 4.37 5.80 -7.18
N HIS A 51 3.09 5.75 -6.80
CA HIS A 51 2.04 5.06 -7.55
C HIS A 51 1.20 6.02 -8.42
N ALA A 52 1.84 6.73 -9.34
CA ALA A 52 1.15 7.72 -10.17
C ALA A 52 0.28 7.07 -11.27
N ASN A 53 0.80 6.06 -11.99
CA ASN A 53 0.18 5.54 -13.22
C ASN A 53 -0.66 4.27 -13.02
N GLN A 54 -1.11 3.99 -11.80
CA GLN A 54 -1.98 2.85 -11.48
C GLN A 54 -1.45 1.52 -12.06
N PHE A 55 -2.21 0.89 -12.96
CA PHE A 55 -1.87 -0.41 -13.55
C PHE A 55 -0.59 -0.40 -14.39
N VAL A 56 -0.20 0.76 -14.94
CA VAL A 56 1.07 0.88 -15.67
C VAL A 56 2.24 0.68 -14.72
N ASP A 57 2.17 1.19 -13.48
CA ASP A 57 3.22 0.96 -12.48
C ASP A 57 3.37 -0.52 -12.15
N GLY A 58 2.24 -1.21 -11.94
CA GLY A 58 2.21 -2.65 -11.72
C GLY A 58 2.80 -3.42 -12.91
N MET A 59 2.46 -3.04 -14.13
CA MET A 59 2.95 -3.68 -15.35
C MET A 59 4.46 -3.46 -15.55
N VAL A 60 4.94 -2.22 -15.39
CA VAL A 60 6.35 -1.88 -15.50
C VAL A 60 7.15 -2.62 -14.43
N PHE A 61 6.70 -2.60 -13.18
CA PHE A 61 7.34 -3.34 -12.10
C PHE A 61 7.37 -4.86 -12.36
N LEU A 62 6.22 -5.49 -12.62
CA LEU A 62 6.13 -6.94 -12.82
C LEU A 62 6.92 -7.42 -14.06
N SER A 63 7.10 -6.56 -15.07
CA SER A 63 7.93 -6.87 -16.24
C SER A 63 9.44 -6.84 -15.95
N ASN A 64 9.87 -6.15 -14.88
CA ASN A 64 11.27 -5.89 -14.57
C ASN A 64 11.73 -6.48 -13.22
N VAL A 65 10.82 -6.94 -12.36
CA VAL A 65 11.20 -7.56 -11.09
C VAL A 65 12.01 -8.84 -11.33
N PRO A 66 13.19 -9.00 -10.69
CA PRO A 66 14.06 -10.15 -10.94
C PRO A 66 13.51 -11.44 -10.33
N ARG A 67 12.70 -11.33 -9.27
CA ARG A 67 12.06 -12.45 -8.58
C ARG A 67 10.55 -12.34 -8.66
N HIS A 68 9.90 -13.48 -8.86
CA HIS A 68 8.45 -13.55 -8.92
C HIS A 68 7.80 -13.01 -7.64
N SER A 69 6.68 -12.29 -7.77
CA SER A 69 5.95 -11.74 -6.63
C SER A 69 4.44 -11.65 -6.87
N TYR A 70 3.68 -11.80 -5.79
CA TYR A 70 2.22 -11.74 -5.80
C TYR A 70 1.75 -10.36 -5.34
N ALA A 71 0.99 -9.68 -6.19
CA ALA A 71 0.56 -8.32 -5.92
C ALA A 71 -0.68 -8.28 -5.02
N ILE A 72 -0.66 -7.41 -4.00
CA ILE A 72 -1.85 -7.03 -3.25
C ILE A 72 -2.66 -6.05 -4.10
N MET A 73 -3.89 -6.42 -4.43
CA MET A 73 -4.74 -5.72 -5.39
C MET A 73 -6.05 -5.28 -4.73
N ALA A 74 -6.48 -4.04 -4.94
CA ALA A 74 -7.77 -3.58 -4.42
C ALA A 74 -8.92 -4.44 -4.96
N SER A 75 -9.85 -4.85 -4.08
CA SER A 75 -10.96 -5.76 -4.44
C SER A 75 -11.86 -5.18 -5.54
N VAL A 76 -12.03 -3.86 -5.56
CA VAL A 76 -12.75 -3.17 -6.65
C VAL A 76 -12.10 -3.40 -8.01
N SER A 77 -10.76 -3.42 -8.08
CA SER A 77 -10.00 -3.68 -9.30
C SER A 77 -9.97 -5.18 -9.62
N TYR A 78 -9.85 -6.04 -8.60
CA TYR A 78 -9.86 -7.50 -8.73
C TYR A 78 -11.18 -8.03 -9.34
N ASN A 79 -12.28 -7.30 -9.15
CA ASN A 79 -13.59 -7.65 -9.69
C ASN A 79 -13.88 -7.03 -11.07
N LYS A 80 -13.02 -6.15 -11.61
CA LYS A 80 -13.23 -5.58 -12.94
C LYS A 80 -13.04 -6.63 -14.04
N PRO A 81 -13.78 -6.54 -15.15
CA PRO A 81 -13.53 -7.37 -16.33
C PRO A 81 -12.11 -7.09 -16.87
N PHE A 82 -11.50 -8.09 -17.49
CA PHE A 82 -10.12 -8.07 -18.01
C PHE A 82 -9.03 -7.92 -16.93
N ILE A 83 -8.98 -6.78 -16.23
CA ILE A 83 -7.95 -6.49 -15.21
C ILE A 83 -8.02 -7.50 -14.07
N GLY A 84 -9.23 -7.78 -13.58
CA GLY A 84 -9.46 -8.77 -12.54
C GLY A 84 -9.21 -10.21 -13.00
N HIS A 85 -9.30 -10.48 -14.30
CA HIS A 85 -8.98 -11.80 -14.87
C HIS A 85 -7.46 -12.01 -14.90
N VAL A 86 -6.70 -11.01 -15.36
CA VAL A 86 -5.23 -11.02 -15.31
C VAL A 86 -4.74 -11.14 -13.87
N GLY A 87 -5.32 -10.37 -12.94
CA GLY A 87 -4.99 -10.46 -11.51
C GLY A 87 -5.22 -11.86 -10.94
N LYS A 88 -6.34 -12.52 -11.29
CA LYS A 88 -6.62 -13.91 -10.88
C LYS A 88 -5.60 -14.90 -11.45
N ILE A 89 -5.22 -14.76 -12.73
CA ILE A 89 -4.22 -15.63 -13.36
C ILE A 89 -2.86 -15.50 -12.66
N LEU A 90 -2.50 -14.27 -12.29
CA LEU A 90 -1.25 -13.97 -11.58
C LEU A 90 -1.35 -14.18 -10.06
N SER A 91 -2.45 -14.74 -9.56
CA SER A 91 -2.70 -14.97 -8.13
C SER A 91 -2.51 -13.73 -7.26
N ALA A 92 -3.00 -12.59 -7.74
CA ALA A 92 -3.06 -11.36 -6.95
C ALA A 92 -3.99 -11.53 -5.74
N ILE A 93 -3.57 -10.99 -4.59
CA ILE A 93 -4.28 -11.10 -3.31
C ILE A 93 -5.28 -9.94 -3.20
N PRO A 94 -6.60 -10.17 -3.21
CA PRO A 94 -7.59 -9.11 -3.13
C PRO A 94 -7.66 -8.50 -1.72
N VAL A 95 -7.57 -7.18 -1.62
CA VAL A 95 -7.73 -6.44 -0.36
C VAL A 95 -8.93 -5.50 -0.43
N VAL A 96 -9.83 -5.56 0.54
CA VAL A 96 -10.89 -4.56 0.70
C VAL A 96 -10.28 -3.37 1.41
N ARG A 97 -10.41 -2.17 0.85
CA ARG A 97 -9.89 -0.96 1.48
C ARG A 97 -11.06 -0.17 2.07
N PRO A 98 -10.97 0.37 3.31
CA PRO A 98 -12.08 1.10 3.92
C PRO A 98 -12.60 2.26 3.06
N GLN A 99 -11.72 2.93 2.30
CA GLN A 99 -12.10 4.01 1.39
C GLN A 99 -12.95 3.55 0.18
N ASP A 100 -12.92 2.27 -0.18
CA ASP A 100 -13.66 1.74 -1.33
C ASP A 100 -15.12 1.39 -0.98
N ILE A 101 -15.45 1.27 0.30
CA ILE A 101 -16.76 0.84 0.81
C ILE A 101 -17.42 1.92 1.68
N VAL A 102 -17.05 3.18 1.46
CA VAL A 102 -17.60 4.32 2.19
C VAL A 102 -19.02 4.59 1.71
N ASN A 103 -19.97 4.53 2.64
CA ASN A 103 -21.38 4.78 2.37
C ASN A 103 -21.81 6.13 2.95
N ARG A 104 -22.79 6.78 2.33
CA ARG A 104 -23.43 7.97 2.92
C ARG A 104 -24.33 7.54 4.07
N GLY A 105 -24.19 8.18 5.22
CA GLY A 105 -25.10 7.95 6.34
C GLY A 105 -26.45 8.65 6.14
N ALA A 106 -27.51 8.11 6.72
CA ALA A 106 -28.81 8.78 6.76
C ALA A 106 -28.78 9.89 7.83
N GLY A 107 -29.36 11.05 7.53
CA GLY A 107 -29.40 12.19 8.44
C GLY A 107 -28.10 13.00 8.50
N ARG A 108 -27.94 13.75 9.58
CA ARG A 108 -26.79 14.63 9.82
C ARG A 108 -26.23 14.38 11.21
N VAL A 109 -24.95 14.68 11.42
CA VAL A 109 -24.27 14.50 12.71
C VAL A 109 -23.58 15.78 13.17
N SER A 110 -23.50 15.95 14.48
CA SER A 110 -22.80 17.03 15.16
C SER A 110 -21.94 16.46 16.29
N TYR A 111 -20.81 17.13 16.57
CA TYR A 111 -19.96 16.82 17.71
C TYR A 111 -20.37 17.71 18.89
N GLU A 112 -21.08 17.13 19.86
CA GLU A 112 -21.73 17.89 20.94
C GLU A 112 -20.87 17.95 22.20
N ALA A 113 -20.20 16.85 22.54
CA ALA A 113 -19.41 16.73 23.76
C ALA A 113 -18.18 15.83 23.52
N PRO A 114 -17.16 15.88 24.40
CA PRO A 114 -16.03 14.99 24.31
C PRO A 114 -16.47 13.54 24.15
N PHE A 115 -15.99 12.89 23.09
CA PHE A 115 -16.30 11.51 22.74
C PHE A 115 -17.74 11.22 22.31
N VAL A 116 -18.62 12.22 22.12
CA VAL A 116 -20.04 12.02 21.79
C VAL A 116 -20.38 12.69 20.45
N ILE A 117 -20.97 11.91 19.55
CA ILE A 117 -21.56 12.40 18.30
C ILE A 117 -23.07 12.24 18.39
N ARG A 118 -23.78 13.34 18.13
CA ARG A 118 -25.24 13.39 18.09
C ARG A 118 -25.74 13.44 16.65
N GLY A 119 -26.77 12.68 16.37
CA GLY A 119 -27.41 12.58 15.08
C GLY A 119 -28.79 13.23 15.03
N GLU A 120 -29.14 13.79 13.87
CA GLU A 120 -30.47 14.28 13.53
C GLU A 120 -30.97 13.52 12.28
N GLY A 121 -32.08 12.79 12.42
CA GLY A 121 -32.60 11.94 11.34
C GLY A 121 -31.70 10.76 10.98
N THR A 122 -30.88 10.31 11.94
CA THR A 122 -29.92 9.22 11.79
C THR A 122 -30.52 7.87 12.18
N CYS A 123 -29.96 6.78 11.65
CA CYS A 123 -30.32 5.39 11.98
C CYS A 123 -29.05 4.63 12.41
N PHE A 124 -28.36 5.10 13.45
CA PHE A 124 -27.05 4.56 13.81
C PHE A 124 -27.08 3.08 14.18
N THR A 125 -28.15 2.58 14.80
CA THR A 125 -28.20 1.17 15.22
C THR A 125 -28.24 0.20 14.04
N GLU A 126 -28.73 0.66 12.88
CA GLU A 126 -28.79 -0.12 11.64
C GLU A 126 -27.57 0.11 10.74
N GLN A 127 -27.04 1.35 10.70
CA GLN A 127 -26.03 1.76 9.72
C GLN A 127 -24.59 1.73 10.23
N VAL A 128 -24.37 1.73 11.56
CA VAL A 128 -23.05 1.92 12.17
C VAL A 128 -22.74 0.76 13.12
N ALA A 129 -21.54 0.20 13.01
CA ALA A 129 -21.01 -0.80 13.93
C ALA A 129 -19.86 -0.24 14.79
N PRO A 130 -19.59 -0.82 15.97
CA PRO A 130 -18.36 -0.55 16.70
C PRO A 130 -17.11 -0.76 15.81
N ARG A 131 -16.11 0.12 15.97
CA ARG A 131 -14.86 0.19 15.17
C ARG A 131 -14.98 0.83 13.79
N ASP A 132 -16.19 1.17 13.34
CA ASP A 132 -16.37 1.96 12.12
C ASP A 132 -15.78 3.37 12.30
N PHE A 133 -15.59 4.06 11.18
CA PHE A 133 -15.24 5.47 11.20
C PHE A 133 -16.38 6.32 10.64
N ILE A 134 -16.71 7.38 11.37
CA ILE A 134 -17.63 8.43 10.94
C ILE A 134 -16.81 9.59 10.39
N LEU A 135 -17.05 9.93 9.12
CA LEU A 135 -16.39 11.01 8.40
C LEU A 135 -17.41 12.13 8.20
N PHE A 136 -17.16 13.31 8.75
CA PHE A 136 -18.08 14.44 8.70
C PHE A 136 -17.33 15.78 8.68
N GLY A 137 -18.05 16.85 8.36
CA GLY A 137 -17.42 18.16 8.12
C GLY A 137 -16.39 18.09 6.99
N ARG A 138 -15.39 18.99 7.02
CA ARG A 138 -14.32 18.99 6.02
C ARG A 138 -13.30 17.88 6.23
N ASN A 139 -12.91 17.61 7.48
CA ASN A 139 -11.80 16.69 7.81
C ASN A 139 -11.98 15.95 9.15
N PHE A 140 -13.18 15.94 9.74
CA PHE A 140 -13.38 15.27 11.03
C PHE A 140 -13.59 13.77 10.83
N LYS A 141 -12.88 12.98 11.65
CA LYS A 141 -12.92 11.51 11.62
C LYS A 141 -13.07 10.98 13.04
N GLY A 142 -14.25 10.47 13.36
CA GLY A 142 -14.53 9.80 14.63
C GLY A 142 -14.37 8.28 14.49
N HIS A 143 -13.63 7.65 15.40
CA HIS A 143 -13.57 6.18 15.49
C HIS A 143 -14.61 5.69 16.47
N VAL A 144 -15.60 4.92 16.01
CA VAL A 144 -16.76 4.52 16.80
C VAL A 144 -16.34 3.53 17.89
N ALA A 145 -16.52 3.93 19.15
CA ALA A 145 -16.35 3.07 20.30
C ALA A 145 -17.58 2.16 20.50
N ARG A 146 -18.77 2.76 20.47
CA ARG A 146 -20.06 2.07 20.61
C ARG A 146 -21.21 2.93 20.08
N VAL A 147 -22.28 2.29 19.65
CA VAL A 147 -23.55 2.94 19.30
C VAL A 147 -24.47 2.87 20.51
N ILE A 148 -25.03 4.01 20.93
CA ILE A 148 -25.93 4.08 22.09
C ILE A 148 -27.39 4.01 21.65
N SER A 149 -27.74 4.77 20.62
CA SER A 149 -29.08 4.83 20.04
C SER A 149 -28.99 5.30 18.58
N ASP A 150 -30.12 5.39 17.88
CA ASP A 150 -30.15 5.88 16.50
C ASP A 150 -29.66 7.32 16.35
N THR A 151 -29.63 8.09 17.43
CA THR A 151 -29.25 9.51 17.46
C THR A 151 -28.00 9.79 18.29
N GLU A 152 -27.38 8.79 18.91
CA GLU A 152 -26.19 8.99 19.74
C GLU A 152 -25.17 7.85 19.56
N LEU A 153 -23.92 8.22 19.27
CA LEU A 153 -22.80 7.29 19.25
C LEU A 153 -21.59 7.87 19.98
N HIS A 154 -20.77 6.99 20.57
CA HIS A 154 -19.55 7.37 21.28
C HIS A 154 -18.32 7.05 20.43
N ILE A 155 -17.31 7.92 20.45
CA ILE A 155 -16.05 7.77 19.72
C ILE A 155 -14.86 7.62 20.67
N THR A 156 -13.75 7.05 20.19
CA THR A 156 -12.61 6.70 21.05
C THR A 156 -11.68 7.86 21.41
N HIS A 157 -11.81 9.01 20.74
CA HIS A 157 -10.95 10.17 20.95
C HIS A 157 -11.75 11.46 20.78
N ALA A 158 -11.37 12.51 21.49
CA ALA A 158 -11.96 13.83 21.30
C ALA A 158 -11.51 14.40 19.94
N ILE A 159 -12.41 15.08 19.25
CA ILE A 159 -12.11 15.80 18.02
C ILE A 159 -11.83 17.27 18.42
N PRO A 160 -10.71 17.88 17.99
CA PRO A 160 -10.36 19.24 18.35
C PRO A 160 -11.21 20.23 17.54
N THR A 161 -12.49 20.32 17.87
CA THR A 161 -13.43 21.26 17.27
C THR A 161 -14.46 21.70 18.29
N ASP A 162 -14.73 23.01 18.30
CA ASP A 162 -15.83 23.61 19.05
C ASP A 162 -17.08 23.79 18.17
N ASP A 163 -17.03 23.26 16.95
CA ASP A 163 -18.11 23.37 15.98
C ASP A 163 -19.21 22.35 16.28
N THR A 164 -20.38 22.88 16.63
CA THR A 164 -21.58 22.11 16.94
C THR A 164 -22.55 22.06 15.76
N CYS A 165 -22.13 22.49 14.56
CA CYS A 165 -22.96 22.41 13.36
C CYS A 165 -23.24 20.95 12.97
N PHE A 166 -24.44 20.74 12.42
CA PHE A 166 -24.81 19.47 11.81
C PHE A 166 -24.21 19.34 10.41
N TYR A 167 -23.63 18.18 10.12
CA TYR A 167 -23.00 17.86 8.85
C TYR A 167 -23.59 16.59 8.26
N ASP A 168 -23.69 16.56 6.93
CA ASP A 168 -23.77 15.28 6.24
C ASP A 168 -22.52 14.46 6.57
N TYR A 169 -22.70 13.15 6.71
CA TYR A 169 -21.61 12.25 7.09
C TYR A 169 -21.55 11.03 6.18
N LYS A 170 -20.38 10.41 6.22
CA LYS A 170 -20.11 9.13 5.58
C LYS A 170 -19.63 8.14 6.62
N ILE A 171 -19.95 6.88 6.41
CA ILE A 171 -19.57 5.76 7.24
C ILE A 171 -18.52 4.99 6.46
N ALA A 172 -17.34 4.86 7.04
CA ALA A 172 -16.26 4.01 6.54
C ALA A 172 -16.18 2.76 7.44
N PRO A 173 -16.72 1.62 7.00
CA PRO A 173 -16.79 0.41 7.81
C PRO A 173 -15.41 -0.09 8.24
N HIS A 174 -15.35 -0.72 9.40
CA HIS A 174 -14.19 -1.49 9.82
C HIS A 174 -14.00 -2.70 8.88
N VAL A 175 -12.83 -2.79 8.26
CA VAL A 175 -12.48 -3.95 7.42
C VAL A 175 -11.63 -4.91 8.22
N ASP A 176 -12.11 -6.14 8.38
CA ASP A 176 -11.30 -7.23 8.89
C ASP A 176 -10.30 -7.71 7.81
N GLN A 177 -9.01 -7.54 8.08
CA GLN A 177 -7.92 -7.92 7.19
C GLN A 177 -7.31 -9.28 7.54
N THR A 178 -7.86 -10.01 8.51
CA THR A 178 -7.27 -11.26 9.03
C THR A 178 -7.07 -12.30 7.93
N ALA A 179 -8.04 -12.47 7.02
CA ALA A 179 -7.93 -13.40 5.91
C ALA A 179 -6.80 -13.03 4.93
N VAL A 180 -6.66 -11.74 4.60
CA VAL A 180 -5.61 -11.22 3.71
C VAL A 180 -4.24 -11.42 4.35
N TYR A 181 -4.10 -11.14 5.64
CA TYR A 181 -2.84 -11.34 6.36
C TYR A 181 -2.44 -12.80 6.39
N LYS A 182 -3.39 -13.71 6.65
CA LYS A 182 -3.13 -15.15 6.61
C LYS A 182 -2.61 -15.60 5.24
N GLU A 183 -3.27 -15.18 4.16
CA GLU A 183 -2.85 -15.52 2.80
C GLU A 183 -1.44 -14.98 2.49
N VAL A 184 -1.15 -13.74 2.88
CA VAL A 184 0.19 -13.16 2.76
C VAL A 184 1.23 -13.96 3.56
N HIS A 185 0.92 -14.36 4.78
CA HIS A 185 1.84 -15.16 5.60
C HIS A 185 2.11 -16.52 4.95
N ASP A 186 1.09 -17.16 4.35
CA ASP A 186 1.24 -18.43 3.64
C ASP A 186 2.22 -18.30 2.47
N TYR A 187 2.11 -17.25 1.64
CA TYR A 187 3.10 -16.98 0.57
C TYR A 187 4.51 -16.75 1.13
N LEU A 188 4.65 -15.90 2.15
CA LEU A 188 5.97 -15.59 2.73
C LEU A 188 6.62 -16.84 3.34
N ASN A 189 5.86 -17.70 4.00
CA ASN A 189 6.33 -18.97 4.57
C ASN A 189 6.80 -19.96 3.50
N ASN A 190 6.23 -19.88 2.29
CA ASN A 190 6.65 -20.67 1.13
C ASN A 190 7.86 -20.06 0.39
N ASN A 191 8.56 -19.10 1.00
CA ASN A 191 9.66 -18.36 0.39
C ASN A 191 9.24 -17.63 -0.90
N GLU A 192 8.01 -17.14 -0.97
CA GLU A 192 7.53 -16.31 -2.06
C GLU A 192 7.64 -14.83 -1.71
N CYS A 193 7.54 -13.97 -2.73
CA CYS A 193 7.59 -12.53 -2.55
C CYS A 193 6.21 -11.89 -2.74
N ILE A 194 5.98 -10.79 -2.03
CA ILE A 194 4.75 -10.01 -2.12
C ILE A 194 5.06 -8.62 -2.69
N THR A 195 4.15 -8.08 -3.49
CA THR A 195 4.23 -6.71 -3.99
C THR A 195 3.09 -5.89 -3.41
N ILE A 196 3.41 -4.74 -2.84
CA ILE A 196 2.43 -3.79 -2.33
C ILE A 196 2.82 -2.36 -2.71
N PHE A 197 1.80 -1.56 -3.03
CA PHE A 197 1.92 -0.11 -3.18
C PHE A 197 1.47 0.54 -1.87
N PRO A 198 2.40 0.90 -0.97
CA PRO A 198 2.08 1.29 0.41
C PRO A 198 1.31 2.61 0.53
N GLU A 199 1.23 3.44 -0.52
CA GLU A 199 0.40 4.66 -0.54
C GLU A 199 -1.10 4.34 -0.48
N GLY A 200 -1.50 3.14 -0.98
CA GLY A 200 -2.87 2.65 -1.00
C GLY A 200 -3.88 3.52 -1.79
N GLY A 201 -3.39 4.29 -2.75
CA GLY A 201 -4.10 5.12 -3.73
C GLY A 201 -3.12 5.58 -4.81
N SER A 202 -3.60 6.17 -5.91
CA SER A 202 -2.75 6.74 -6.96
C SER A 202 -2.89 8.26 -7.01
N HIS A 203 -1.80 8.99 -7.23
CA HIS A 203 -1.80 10.44 -7.33
C HIS A 203 -0.70 10.97 -8.25
N ASP A 204 -0.93 12.14 -8.85
CA ASP A 204 0.05 12.82 -9.72
C ASP A 204 0.87 13.88 -8.98
N ARG A 205 0.91 13.84 -7.64
CA ARG A 205 1.75 14.76 -6.83
C ARG A 205 3.25 14.47 -7.03
N PRO A 206 4.12 15.49 -7.04
CA PRO A 206 5.58 15.32 -7.11
C PRO A 206 6.20 14.63 -5.88
N GLU A 207 5.46 14.61 -4.77
CA GLU A 207 5.85 13.98 -3.51
C GLU A 207 5.06 12.70 -3.28
N MET A 208 5.71 11.70 -2.69
CA MET A 208 5.07 10.47 -2.25
C MET A 208 4.06 10.72 -1.14
N LEU A 209 2.90 10.03 -1.19
CA LEU A 209 2.00 10.01 -0.05
C LEU A 209 2.60 9.21 1.13
N PRO A 210 2.19 9.52 2.37
CA PRO A 210 2.61 8.76 3.53
C PRO A 210 2.30 7.27 3.36
N LEU A 211 3.31 6.43 3.64
CA LEU A 211 3.18 4.98 3.61
C LEU A 211 2.09 4.53 4.60
N LYS A 212 1.29 3.55 4.22
CA LYS A 212 0.32 2.89 5.11
C LYS A 212 0.98 1.72 5.85
N ALA A 213 0.67 1.61 7.14
CA ALA A 213 1.24 0.60 8.05
C ALA A 213 0.94 -0.87 7.70
N GLY A 214 0.09 -1.15 6.72
CA GLY A 214 -0.34 -2.51 6.37
C GLY A 214 0.82 -3.47 6.09
N PHE A 215 1.82 -3.04 5.30
CA PHE A 215 2.97 -3.90 4.98
C PHE A 215 3.81 -4.23 6.22
N ALA A 216 4.02 -3.27 7.13
CA ALA A 216 4.76 -3.47 8.36
C ALA A 216 4.03 -4.44 9.30
N VAL A 217 2.70 -4.34 9.38
CA VAL A 217 1.87 -5.27 10.16
C VAL A 217 1.94 -6.70 9.59
N MET A 218 1.86 -6.86 8.27
CA MET A 218 1.99 -8.17 7.61
C MET A 218 3.39 -8.76 7.82
N ALA A 219 4.43 -7.95 7.70
CA ALA A 219 5.81 -8.40 7.85
C ALA A 219 6.13 -8.89 9.27
N LEU A 220 5.80 -8.06 10.27
CA LEU A 220 6.00 -8.40 11.68
C LEU A 220 5.08 -9.56 12.12
N GLY A 221 3.86 -9.62 11.58
CA GLY A 221 2.93 -10.73 11.81
C GLY A 221 3.47 -12.07 11.31
N ALA A 222 3.93 -12.13 10.07
CA ALA A 222 4.50 -13.34 9.48
C ALA A 222 5.71 -13.86 10.27
N MET A 223 6.63 -12.97 10.68
CA MET A 223 7.79 -13.35 11.49
C MET A 223 7.45 -13.68 12.95
N ALA A 224 6.34 -13.15 13.47
CA ALA A 224 5.86 -13.49 14.80
C ALA A 224 5.26 -14.90 14.83
N GLU A 225 4.55 -15.29 13.77
CA GLU A 225 3.97 -16.63 13.59
C GLU A 225 5.03 -17.69 13.22
N ASN A 226 6.04 -17.31 12.42
CA ASN A 226 7.15 -18.18 12.06
C ASN A 226 8.51 -17.57 12.50
N PRO A 227 9.04 -17.99 13.67
CA PRO A 227 10.33 -17.51 14.18
C PRO A 227 11.54 -17.82 13.30
N ASN A 228 11.43 -18.77 12.36
CA ASN A 228 12.53 -19.11 11.44
C ASN A 228 12.48 -18.29 10.15
N LEU A 229 11.40 -17.55 9.90
CA LEU A 229 11.26 -16.69 8.73
C LEU A 229 12.29 -15.56 8.78
N ASP A 230 13.10 -15.43 7.73
CA ASP A 230 14.00 -14.30 7.51
C ASP A 230 13.43 -13.40 6.40
N LEU A 231 12.39 -12.64 6.75
CA LEU A 231 11.71 -11.76 5.80
C LEU A 231 12.49 -10.46 5.58
N LYS A 232 12.58 -10.03 4.32
CA LYS A 232 13.15 -8.73 3.94
C LYS A 232 12.10 -7.77 3.40
N ILE A 233 12.29 -6.47 3.62
CA ILE A 233 11.54 -5.42 2.92
C ILE A 233 12.44 -4.83 1.84
N VAL A 234 11.96 -4.76 0.60
CA VAL A 234 12.72 -4.18 -0.52
C VAL A 234 11.97 -2.95 -1.05
N PRO A 235 12.45 -1.74 -0.73
CA PRO A 235 11.94 -0.53 -1.36
C PRO A 235 12.26 -0.48 -2.86
N VAL A 236 11.25 -0.13 -3.66
CA VAL A 236 11.37 -0.03 -5.11
C VAL A 236 10.83 1.31 -5.59
N GLY A 237 11.73 2.11 -6.16
CA GLY A 237 11.43 3.42 -6.72
C GLY A 237 11.05 3.34 -8.20
N MET A 238 9.90 3.92 -8.55
CA MET A 238 9.38 4.06 -9.91
C MET A 238 9.62 5.50 -10.39
N ASN A 239 10.66 5.71 -11.21
CA ASN A 239 11.03 7.04 -11.68
C ASN A 239 10.67 7.21 -13.15
N TYR A 240 9.64 8.01 -13.42
CA TYR A 240 9.17 8.32 -14.78
C TYR A 240 9.67 9.68 -15.23
N PHE A 241 10.31 9.71 -16.39
CA PHE A 241 10.83 10.93 -16.99
C PHE A 241 9.80 11.49 -17.94
N HIS A 242 9.40 12.76 -17.83
CA HIS A 242 8.37 13.36 -18.69
C HIS A 242 7.11 12.47 -18.81
N PRO A 243 6.38 12.24 -17.71
CA PRO A 243 5.22 11.32 -17.68
C PRO A 243 4.09 11.77 -18.63
N ASP A 244 4.06 13.05 -18.99
CA ASP A 244 3.14 13.66 -19.95
C ASP A 244 3.46 13.31 -21.42
N LYS A 245 4.65 12.76 -21.71
CA LYS A 245 5.11 12.46 -23.07
C LYS A 245 5.06 10.98 -23.39
N PHE A 246 4.46 10.66 -24.54
CA PHE A 246 4.52 9.31 -25.10
C PHE A 246 5.98 8.92 -25.44
N ARG A 247 6.32 7.64 -25.26
CA ARG A 247 7.67 7.10 -25.47
C ARG A 247 8.74 7.76 -24.60
N SER A 248 8.35 8.14 -23.40
CA SER A 248 9.29 8.64 -22.41
C SER A 248 10.12 7.50 -21.80
N ARG A 249 10.86 7.77 -20.73
CA ARG A 249 11.74 6.79 -20.08
C ARG A 249 11.23 6.46 -18.68
N ALA A 250 11.51 5.25 -18.24
CA ALA A 250 11.29 4.84 -16.86
C ALA A 250 12.54 4.18 -16.28
N VAL A 251 12.78 4.38 -14.99
CA VAL A 251 13.82 3.67 -14.23
C VAL A 251 13.16 3.02 -13.01
N VAL A 252 13.34 1.71 -12.87
CA VAL A 252 12.92 0.93 -11.70
C VAL A 252 14.15 0.70 -10.81
N SER A 253 14.15 1.30 -9.62
CA SER A 253 15.31 1.29 -8.72
C SER A 253 15.04 0.45 -7.48
N PHE A 254 15.84 -0.58 -7.25
CA PHE A 254 15.76 -1.45 -6.08
C PHE A 254 16.74 -0.98 -5.00
N ALA A 255 16.24 -0.68 -3.80
CA ALA A 255 17.06 -0.31 -2.65
C ALA A 255 17.66 -1.56 -1.99
N PRO A 256 18.72 -1.40 -1.18
CA PRO A 256 19.21 -2.48 -0.32
C PRO A 256 18.08 -3.04 0.56
N PRO A 257 17.96 -4.38 0.68
CA PRO A 257 16.91 -5.01 1.47
C PRO A 257 17.05 -4.68 2.95
N LEU A 258 15.95 -4.27 3.57
CA LEU A 258 15.86 -4.05 5.01
C LEU A 258 15.59 -5.37 5.72
N SER A 259 16.37 -5.65 6.76
CA SER A 259 16.13 -6.79 7.65
C SER A 259 15.32 -6.35 8.86
N ILE A 260 14.36 -7.17 9.26
CA ILE A 260 13.51 -6.88 10.42
C ILE A 260 14.16 -7.49 11.66
N GLY A 261 14.39 -6.66 12.69
CA GLY A 261 15.01 -7.10 13.94
C GLY A 261 14.11 -8.04 14.74
N ARG A 262 14.69 -9.10 15.33
CA ARG A 262 13.95 -10.02 16.23
C ARG A 262 13.35 -9.30 17.43
N GLU A 263 14.01 -8.27 17.94
CA GLU A 263 13.49 -7.42 19.02
C GLU A 263 12.16 -6.75 18.63
N ASP A 264 12.04 -6.28 17.39
CA ASP A 264 10.82 -5.61 16.91
C ASP A 264 9.68 -6.60 16.75
N VAL A 265 9.98 -7.85 16.37
CA VAL A 265 9.01 -8.96 16.35
C VAL A 265 8.49 -9.28 17.76
N GLU A 266 9.37 -9.33 18.76
CA GLU A 266 8.97 -9.56 20.15
C GLU A 266 8.15 -8.40 20.72
N LYS A 267 8.49 -7.15 20.39
CA LYS A 267 7.65 -5.98 20.69
C LYS A 267 6.28 -6.07 20.03
N PHE A 268 6.22 -6.55 18.79
CA PHE A 268 4.95 -6.78 18.09
C PHE A 268 4.07 -7.83 18.79
N LYS A 269 4.64 -8.94 19.25
CA LYS A 269 3.93 -10.00 20.00
C LYS A 269 3.36 -9.52 21.33
N LYS A 270 4.07 -8.65 22.05
CA LYS A 270 3.61 -8.06 23.32
C LYS A 270 2.31 -7.25 23.19
N GLY A 271 1.98 -6.79 21.99
CA GLY A 271 0.77 -6.01 21.74
C GLY A 271 0.84 -4.58 22.27
N GLY A 272 -0.32 -3.90 22.33
CA GLY A 272 -0.44 -2.57 22.93
C GLY A 272 0.46 -1.50 22.31
N LEU A 273 1.14 -0.73 23.16
CA LEU A 273 2.07 0.34 22.76
C LEU A 273 3.33 -0.21 22.10
N SER A 274 3.91 -1.30 22.63
CA SER A 274 5.11 -1.92 22.06
C SER A 274 4.90 -2.40 20.62
N LYS A 275 3.69 -2.90 20.30
CA LYS A 275 3.33 -3.24 18.92
C LYS A 275 3.33 -2.02 18.00
N ARG A 276 2.80 -0.88 18.48
CA ARG A 276 2.79 0.36 17.70
C ARG A 276 4.21 0.87 17.47
N GLU A 277 5.06 0.85 18.48
CA GLU A 277 6.47 1.24 18.37
C GLU A 277 7.22 0.41 17.32
N ALA A 278 7.05 -0.92 17.33
CA ALA A 278 7.68 -1.80 16.35
C ALA A 278 7.22 -1.50 14.91
N VAL A 279 5.91 -1.29 14.73
CA VAL A 279 5.33 -0.93 13.43
C VAL A 279 5.85 0.43 12.98
N THR A 280 5.82 1.46 13.82
CA THR A 280 6.31 2.81 13.49
C THR A 280 7.79 2.79 13.14
N LYS A 281 8.62 2.08 13.90
CA LYS A 281 10.06 1.97 13.58
C LYS A 281 10.31 1.36 12.20
N LEU A 282 9.60 0.28 11.85
CA LEU A 282 9.73 -0.35 10.53
C LEU A 282 9.22 0.57 9.41
N MET A 283 8.16 1.33 9.68
CA MET A 283 7.63 2.35 8.76
C MET A 283 8.68 3.44 8.49
N ASP A 284 9.27 4.00 9.54
CA ASP A 284 10.27 5.08 9.43
C ASP A 284 11.53 4.60 8.68
N GLN A 285 12.02 3.39 9.00
CA GLN A 285 13.14 2.78 8.27
C GLN A 285 12.82 2.54 6.80
N SER A 286 11.59 2.11 6.51
CA SER A 286 11.14 1.89 5.14
C SER A 286 11.03 3.19 4.37
N ASP A 287 10.50 4.25 4.99
CA ASP A 287 10.36 5.60 4.40
C ASP A 287 11.74 6.19 4.04
N GLU A 288 12.70 6.14 4.98
CA GLU A 288 14.07 6.59 4.74
C GLU A 288 14.74 5.82 3.59
N ALA A 289 14.57 4.50 3.54
CA ALA A 289 15.12 3.69 2.46
C ALA A 289 14.42 3.97 1.12
N PHE A 290 13.11 4.24 1.13
CA PHE A 290 12.34 4.59 -0.07
C PHE A 290 12.81 5.91 -0.69
N LYS A 291 13.10 6.92 0.13
CA LYS A 291 13.65 8.21 -0.31
C LYS A 291 14.96 8.08 -1.09
N THR A 292 15.73 7.00 -0.88
CA THR A 292 16.98 6.75 -1.63
C THR A 292 16.76 6.30 -3.07
N VAL A 293 15.58 5.75 -3.38
CA VAL A 293 15.24 5.19 -4.71
C VAL A 293 14.14 5.94 -5.43
N THR A 294 13.40 6.81 -4.73
CA THR A 294 12.42 7.71 -5.35
C THR A 294 12.95 9.12 -5.53
N THR A 295 12.66 9.70 -6.68
CA THR A 295 12.92 11.11 -6.92
C THR A 295 11.83 11.95 -6.26
N ASN A 296 12.09 12.43 -5.04
CA ASN A 296 11.27 13.46 -4.41
C ASN A 296 11.83 14.83 -4.80
N ALA A 297 10.96 15.75 -5.20
CA ALA A 297 11.34 17.13 -5.48
C ALA A 297 10.21 18.06 -5.02
N PRO A 298 10.56 19.24 -4.47
CA PRO A 298 9.57 20.22 -3.99
C PRO A 298 8.74 20.81 -5.15
N ASP A 299 9.26 20.75 -6.38
CA ASP A 299 8.63 21.27 -7.59
C ASP A 299 9.09 20.50 -8.84
N TYR A 300 8.37 20.73 -9.94
CA TYR A 300 8.61 20.04 -11.21
C TYR A 300 9.95 20.38 -11.86
N ASP A 301 10.44 21.61 -11.73
CA ASP A 301 11.71 22.01 -12.34
C ASP A 301 12.88 21.32 -11.60
N THR A 302 12.80 21.24 -10.27
CA THR A 302 13.74 20.48 -9.44
C THR A 302 13.66 18.97 -9.75
N LEU A 303 12.45 18.43 -9.99
CA LEU A 303 12.27 17.04 -10.40
C LEU A 303 13.01 16.76 -11.72
N MET A 304 12.90 17.67 -12.69
CA MET A 304 13.57 17.55 -13.98
C MET A 304 15.09 17.61 -13.86
N VAL A 305 15.63 18.41 -12.93
CA VAL A 305 17.08 18.42 -12.63
C VAL A 305 17.51 17.10 -11.99
N CYS A 306 16.80 16.59 -10.99
CA CYS A 306 17.11 15.29 -10.38
C CYS A 306 17.06 14.14 -11.40
N HIS A 307 16.07 14.17 -12.29
CA HIS A 307 15.95 13.26 -13.42
C HIS A 307 17.22 13.31 -14.31
N SER A 308 17.70 14.49 -14.69
CA SER A 308 18.94 14.60 -15.47
C SER A 308 20.14 13.92 -14.79
N ARG A 309 20.25 14.01 -13.46
CA ARG A 309 21.31 13.37 -12.68
C ARG A 309 21.23 11.84 -12.66
N ILE A 310 20.03 11.26 -12.57
CA ILE A 310 19.83 9.80 -12.64
C ILE A 310 20.33 9.28 -13.99
N LEU A 311 19.99 9.96 -15.07
CA LEU A 311 20.42 9.59 -16.41
C LEU A 311 21.95 9.69 -16.60
N ILE A 312 22.60 10.66 -15.95
CA ILE A 312 24.06 10.85 -16.01
C ILE A 312 24.81 9.81 -15.16
N LYS A 313 24.32 9.47 -13.96
CA LYS A 313 24.90 8.38 -13.14
C LYS A 313 24.91 7.06 -13.92
N GLU A 314 23.84 6.78 -14.66
CA GLU A 314 23.72 5.62 -15.53
C GLU A 314 24.68 5.67 -16.73
N ALA A 315 24.90 6.84 -17.33
CA ALA A 315 25.84 7.00 -18.44
C ALA A 315 27.29 6.74 -18.00
N HIS A 316 27.68 7.16 -16.80
CA HIS A 316 29.02 6.93 -16.26
C HIS A 316 29.31 5.46 -15.90
N LEU A 317 28.30 4.69 -15.50
CA LEU A 317 28.42 3.24 -15.24
C LEU A 317 28.60 2.40 -16.52
N LEU A 318 28.39 2.97 -17.71
CA LEU A 318 28.60 2.31 -19.01
C LEU A 318 30.00 2.57 -19.60
N PHE A 319 30.82 3.41 -18.96
CA PHE A 319 32.19 3.76 -19.40
C PHE A 319 33.29 3.25 -18.45
N LEU A 320 32.95 2.35 -17.52
CA LEU A 320 33.86 1.59 -16.66
C LEU A 320 33.54 0.10 -16.77
#